data_AF-A0A7X6TZ39-F1
#
_entry.id   AF-A0A7X6TZ39-F1
#
_cell.length_a   1.000
_cell.length_b   1.000
_cell.length_c   1.000
_cell.angle_alpha   90.00
_cell.angle_beta   90.00
_cell.angle_gamma   90.00
#
_symmetry.space_group_name_H-M   'P 1'
#
loop_
_entity.id
_entity.type
_entity.pdbx_description
1 polymer ?
#
loop_
_entity_poly.entity_id
_entity_poly.type
_entity_poly.pdbx_seq_one_letter_code
_entity_poly.pdbx_strand_id
1 'polypeptide(L)'
;MDYLEGFLIGSVWSDTDYTSRRHFSAHIFLATVMAAAFVALTLFPERRGQLILVNWPAVPVLLVLLIILTPILSIFYRRLPFFIKPLALLVYAFKYLLLFYVLVHYFLPMVTLEKESILTVIFSRVDSHIEKSLEVIAESGGILLTVAGVVVGGLWVIGEGLALIGVLILVPLLAIILFKGLQYALDYLVKFLLDRQLAGISPLVNTDIPWQGEMDEEELDESGPALPVPEKTVPKPKFVQKEKPARTETGRRIPRSEKSLKEEAGKVLAALGGALGSLGAWFSSFIRRAGAGIKRLVGSFQARTKTRPKKQAIRKSSVRLPNAGFQGTRGEGSPENRPEDDA
;
A
#
# COMPACT_ATOMS: atom_id res chain seq x y z
N MET A 1 8.76 18.94 11.43
CA MET A 1 9.73 18.94 10.31
C MET A 1 10.35 17.56 10.17
N ASP A 2 10.95 17.05 11.23
CA ASP A 2 11.63 15.74 11.37
C ASP A 2 10.85 14.55 10.79
N TYR A 3 9.52 14.53 10.99
CA TYR A 3 8.65 13.51 10.43
C TYR A 3 8.68 13.47 8.89
N LEU A 4 8.59 14.63 8.24
CA LEU A 4 8.63 14.75 6.79
C LEU A 4 10.03 14.46 6.26
N GLU A 5 11.06 14.84 7.01
CA GLU A 5 12.46 14.61 6.64
C GLU A 5 12.74 13.14 6.40
N GLY A 6 12.55 12.27 7.38
CA GLY A 6 12.83 10.86 7.09
C GLY A 6 11.80 10.19 6.18
N PHE A 7 10.59 10.77 5.99
CA PHE A 7 9.60 10.19 5.08
C PHE A 7 10.07 10.37 3.64
N LEU A 8 10.55 11.57 3.34
CA LEU A 8 10.94 12.02 2.02
C LEU A 8 12.39 11.66 1.69
N ILE A 9 13.32 11.83 2.63
CA ILE A 9 14.76 11.60 2.46
C ILE A 9 15.09 10.11 2.63
N GLY A 10 14.51 9.46 3.64
CA GLY A 10 14.80 8.06 3.98
C GLY A 10 15.75 7.89 5.15
N SER A 11 15.90 6.65 5.62
CA SER A 11 16.63 6.32 6.86
C SER A 11 18.15 6.36 6.74
N VAL A 12 18.72 6.29 5.53
CA VAL A 12 20.18 6.24 5.34
C VAL A 12 20.84 7.59 5.68
N TRP A 13 20.13 8.68 5.40
CA TRP A 13 20.65 10.05 5.50
C TRP A 13 20.00 10.88 6.62
N SER A 14 18.83 10.45 7.12
CA SER A 14 18.14 11.11 8.22
C SER A 14 18.70 10.61 9.56
N ASP A 15 19.23 11.52 10.36
CA ASP A 15 19.72 11.27 11.73
C ASP A 15 18.59 11.23 12.76
N THR A 16 17.35 11.48 12.31
CA THR A 16 16.17 11.43 13.16
C THR A 16 15.80 9.98 13.47
N ASP A 17 15.01 9.81 14.54
CA ASP A 17 14.52 8.56 15.14
C ASP A 17 13.62 7.70 14.20
N TYR A 18 13.76 7.88 12.89
CA TYR A 18 13.13 7.14 11.80
C TYR A 18 13.34 5.64 11.88
N THR A 19 14.39 5.21 12.58
CA THR A 19 14.70 3.80 12.82
C THR A 19 13.66 3.14 13.73
N SER A 20 13.06 3.88 14.67
CA SER A 20 12.16 3.30 15.70
C SER A 20 10.69 3.26 15.28
N ARG A 21 10.23 4.14 14.38
CA ARG A 21 8.82 4.21 13.96
C ARG A 21 8.63 3.89 12.48
N ARG A 22 7.97 2.77 12.18
CA ARG A 22 7.57 2.45 10.79
C ARG A 22 6.44 3.40 10.34
N HIS A 23 6.75 4.31 9.43
CA HIS A 23 5.80 5.29 8.87
C HIS A 23 4.87 4.70 7.80
N PHE A 24 4.39 3.47 7.99
CA PHE A 24 3.55 2.78 7.01
C PHE A 24 2.27 3.57 6.68
N SER A 25 1.68 4.25 7.67
CA SER A 25 0.49 5.09 7.51
C SER A 25 0.68 6.24 6.52
N ALA A 26 1.84 6.90 6.50
CA ALA A 26 2.12 7.97 5.54
C ALA A 26 2.19 7.45 4.10
N HIS A 27 2.69 6.23 3.89
CA HIS A 27 2.74 5.60 2.58
C HIS A 27 1.34 5.22 2.10
N ILE A 28 0.51 4.67 2.99
CA ILE A 28 -0.91 4.39 2.68
C ILE A 28 -1.64 5.70 2.37
N PHE A 29 -1.44 6.75 3.16
CA PHE A 29 -2.06 8.05 2.92
C PHE A 29 -1.66 8.61 1.56
N LEU A 30 -0.36 8.64 1.24
CA LEU A 30 0.13 9.10 -0.06
C LEU A 30 -0.43 8.25 -1.21
N ALA A 31 -0.44 6.92 -1.08
CA ALA A 31 -1.03 6.03 -2.07
C ALA A 31 -2.53 6.28 -2.27
N THR A 32 -3.26 6.56 -1.19
CA THR A 32 -4.69 6.89 -1.21
C THR A 32 -4.92 8.23 -1.91
N VAL A 33 -4.10 9.24 -1.64
CA VAL A 33 -4.16 10.54 -2.32
C VAL A 33 -3.86 10.38 -3.82
N MET A 34 -2.86 9.58 -4.18
CA MET A 34 -2.54 9.26 -5.59
C MET A 34 -3.69 8.52 -6.28
N ALA A 35 -4.30 7.55 -5.60
CA ALA A 35 -5.48 6.84 -6.09
C ALA A 35 -6.68 7.78 -6.30
N ALA A 36 -6.96 8.66 -5.34
CA ALA A 36 -8.03 9.65 -5.45
C ALA A 36 -7.77 10.64 -6.60
N ALA A 37 -6.53 11.11 -6.75
CA ALA A 37 -6.12 11.97 -7.87
C ALA A 37 -6.26 11.25 -9.22
N PHE A 38 -5.89 9.97 -9.29
CA PHE A 38 -6.08 9.14 -10.48
C PHE A 38 -7.57 9.02 -10.85
N VAL A 39 -8.44 8.75 -9.86
CA VAL A 39 -9.91 8.72 -10.08
C VAL A 39 -10.44 10.08 -10.54
N ALA A 40 -9.95 11.18 -9.96
CA ALA A 40 -10.35 12.51 -10.43
C ALA A 40 -9.95 12.73 -11.90
N LEU A 41 -8.76 12.28 -12.32
CA LEU A 41 -8.31 12.37 -13.71
C LEU A 41 -9.09 11.47 -14.66
N THR A 42 -9.57 10.30 -14.19
CA THR A 42 -10.42 9.43 -15.01
C THR A 42 -11.81 10.03 -15.20
N LEU A 43 -12.41 10.59 -14.13
CA LEU A 43 -13.74 11.20 -14.15
C LEU A 43 -13.80 12.54 -14.89
N PHE A 44 -12.71 13.32 -14.90
CA PHE A 44 -12.67 14.64 -15.54
C PHE A 44 -11.63 14.70 -16.67
N PRO A 45 -11.89 14.07 -17.83
CA PRO A 45 -10.92 14.00 -18.92
C PRO A 45 -10.50 15.39 -19.44
N GLU A 46 -11.40 16.36 -19.42
CA GLU A 46 -11.13 17.73 -19.89
C GLU A 46 -10.05 18.46 -19.08
N ARG A 47 -9.84 18.05 -17.82
CA ARG A 47 -8.81 18.64 -16.94
C ARG A 47 -7.44 17.97 -17.10
N ARG A 48 -7.34 16.87 -17.86
CA ARG A 48 -6.07 16.12 -18.02
C ARG A 48 -4.97 16.99 -18.62
N GLY A 49 -5.27 17.78 -19.65
CA GLY A 49 -4.30 18.67 -20.29
C GLY A 49 -3.80 19.81 -19.38
N GLN A 50 -4.60 20.20 -18.37
CA GLN A 50 -4.21 21.21 -17.39
C GLN A 50 -3.39 20.63 -16.24
N LEU A 51 -3.63 19.36 -15.88
CA LEU A 51 -2.99 18.69 -14.74
C LEU A 51 -1.71 17.95 -15.13
N ILE A 52 -1.59 17.48 -16.38
CA ILE A 52 -0.43 16.76 -16.89
C ILE A 52 0.41 17.74 -17.73
N LEU A 53 1.29 18.49 -17.06
CA LEU A 53 2.12 19.50 -17.72
C LEU A 53 3.29 18.89 -18.52
N VAL A 54 3.74 17.69 -18.15
CA VAL A 54 4.95 17.07 -18.70
C VAL A 54 4.57 15.86 -19.56
N ASN A 55 4.99 15.91 -20.83
CA ASN A 55 4.72 14.86 -21.80
C ASN A 55 5.60 13.63 -21.59
N TRP A 56 5.10 12.48 -22.03
CA TRP A 56 5.91 11.27 -22.20
C TRP A 56 6.89 11.46 -23.38
N PRO A 57 8.18 11.05 -23.30
CA PRO A 57 8.84 10.30 -22.23
C PRO A 57 9.63 11.18 -21.22
N ALA A 58 9.39 12.50 -21.16
CA ALA A 58 10.17 13.39 -20.30
C ALA A 58 9.96 13.10 -18.80
N VAL A 59 8.76 12.66 -18.40
CA VAL A 59 8.44 12.32 -17.00
C VAL A 59 9.38 11.25 -16.41
N PRO A 60 9.50 10.03 -16.98
CA PRO A 60 10.39 9.01 -16.42
C PRO A 60 11.86 9.41 -16.48
N VAL A 61 12.30 10.16 -17.50
CA VAL A 61 13.67 10.68 -17.60
C VAL A 61 13.96 11.64 -16.44
N LEU A 62 13.05 12.57 -16.18
CA LEU A 62 13.17 13.53 -15.06
C LEU A 62 13.13 12.81 -13.70
N LEU A 63 12.30 11.77 -13.57
CA LEU A 63 12.25 10.94 -12.36
C LEU A 63 13.60 10.24 -12.12
N VAL A 64 14.18 9.59 -13.13
CA VAL A 64 15.48 8.91 -13.02
C VAL A 64 16.59 9.90 -12.71
N LEU A 65 16.63 11.05 -13.39
CA LEU A 65 17.59 12.11 -13.08
C LEU A 65 17.49 12.56 -11.63
N LEU A 66 16.27 12.75 -11.14
CA LEU A 66 16.02 13.16 -9.76
C LEU A 66 16.41 12.08 -8.75
N ILE A 67 16.17 10.80 -9.04
CA ILE A 67 16.63 9.67 -8.21
C ILE A 67 18.17 9.69 -8.08
N ILE A 68 18.89 9.90 -9.18
CA ILE A 68 20.36 9.95 -9.19
C ILE A 68 20.89 11.18 -8.44
N LEU A 69 20.20 12.32 -8.54
CA LEU A 69 20.58 13.55 -7.85
C LEU A 69 20.26 13.50 -6.34
N THR A 70 19.30 12.69 -5.94
CA THR A 70 18.83 12.55 -4.55
C THR A 70 19.95 12.29 -3.53
N PRO A 71 20.84 11.29 -3.68
CA PRO A 71 21.92 11.06 -2.71
C PRO A 71 22.87 12.26 -2.57
N ILE A 72 23.15 12.97 -3.67
CA ILE A 72 23.99 14.17 -3.66
C ILE A 72 23.30 15.24 -2.83
N LEU A 73 22.01 15.47 -3.05
CA LEU A 73 21.21 16.42 -2.29
C LEU A 73 21.15 16.04 -0.80
N SER A 74 21.05 14.75 -0.48
CA SER A 74 21.05 14.23 0.90
C SER A 74 22.34 14.54 1.65
N ILE A 75 23.50 14.48 0.99
CA ILE A 75 24.80 14.83 1.60
C ILE A 75 24.81 16.30 2.01
N PHE A 76 24.32 17.19 1.14
CA PHE A 76 24.28 18.62 1.41
C PHE A 76 23.16 19.02 2.38
N TYR A 77 22.09 18.23 2.48
CA TYR A 77 20.90 18.54 3.27
C TYR A 77 21.21 18.93 4.72
N ARG A 78 22.15 18.22 5.37
CA ARG A 78 22.54 18.50 6.76
C ARG A 78 23.27 19.83 6.94
N ARG A 79 23.88 20.35 5.89
CA ARG A 79 24.60 21.63 5.89
C ARG A 79 23.72 22.81 5.49
N LEU A 80 22.48 22.56 5.03
CA LEU A 80 21.59 23.63 4.59
C LEU A 80 21.03 24.41 5.79
N PRO A 81 20.96 25.75 5.69
CA PRO A 81 20.29 26.57 6.70
C PRO A 81 18.80 26.22 6.76
N PHE A 82 18.20 26.45 7.92
CA PHE A 82 16.80 26.09 8.23
C PHE A 82 15.79 26.55 7.16
N PHE A 83 15.98 27.74 6.58
CA PHE A 83 15.07 28.30 5.57
C PHE A 83 15.13 27.60 4.21
N ILE A 84 16.24 26.94 3.86
CA ILE A 84 16.40 26.23 2.57
C ILE A 84 15.93 24.77 2.67
N LYS A 85 15.89 24.20 3.88
CA LYS A 85 15.45 22.81 4.10
C LYS A 85 14.03 22.52 3.57
N PRO A 86 13.00 23.39 3.78
CA PRO A 86 11.68 23.21 3.16
C PRO A 86 11.71 23.15 1.64
N LEU A 87 12.57 23.93 0.99
CA LEU A 87 12.74 23.90 -0.46
C LEU A 87 13.36 22.58 -0.92
N ALA A 88 14.36 22.07 -0.20
CA ALA A 88 14.91 20.75 -0.46
C ALA A 88 13.84 19.66 -0.29
N LEU A 89 13.05 19.71 0.80
CA LEU A 89 11.92 18.80 1.03
C LEU A 89 10.89 18.84 -0.10
N LEU A 90 10.64 20.03 -0.69
CA LEU A 90 9.76 20.16 -1.85
C LEU A 90 10.33 19.44 -3.09
N VAL A 91 11.65 19.47 -3.30
CA VAL A 91 12.31 18.66 -4.35
C VAL A 91 12.11 17.16 -4.10
N TYR A 92 12.23 16.70 -2.84
CA TYR A 92 11.93 15.30 -2.51
C TYR A 92 10.45 14.96 -2.68
N ALA A 93 9.53 15.87 -2.38
CA ALA A 93 8.10 15.67 -2.63
C ALA A 93 7.80 15.59 -4.14
N PHE A 94 8.48 16.42 -4.94
CA PHE A 94 8.35 16.46 -6.38
C PHE A 94 8.69 15.11 -7.05
N LYS A 95 9.61 14.30 -6.48
CA LYS A 95 9.87 12.96 -7.01
C LYS A 95 8.67 12.03 -6.92
N TYR A 96 7.88 12.12 -5.84
CA TYR A 96 6.66 11.32 -5.69
C TYR A 96 5.55 11.83 -6.61
N LEU A 97 5.53 13.14 -6.90
CA LEU A 97 4.67 13.70 -7.94
C LEU A 97 5.05 13.16 -9.34
N LEU A 98 6.34 13.07 -9.65
CA LEU A 98 6.81 12.46 -10.89
C LEU A 98 6.49 10.96 -10.96
N LEU A 99 6.65 10.23 -9.85
CA LEU A 99 6.21 8.83 -9.75
C LEU A 99 4.70 8.69 -10.04
N PHE A 100 3.88 9.59 -9.49
CA PHE A 100 2.46 9.66 -9.81
C PHE A 100 2.22 9.91 -11.29
N TYR A 101 2.94 10.83 -11.92
CA TYR A 101 2.80 11.10 -13.35
C TYR A 101 3.17 9.90 -14.21
N VAL A 102 4.21 9.12 -13.83
CA VAL A 102 4.55 7.86 -14.52
C VAL A 102 3.39 6.87 -14.44
N LEU A 103 2.80 6.71 -13.24
CA LEU A 103 1.63 5.85 -13.05
C LEU A 103 0.44 6.30 -13.91
N VAL A 104 0.15 7.60 -13.93
CA VAL A 104 -0.93 8.16 -14.75
C VAL A 104 -0.68 7.89 -16.23
N HIS A 105 0.49 8.26 -16.78
CA HIS A 105 0.78 8.03 -18.21
C HIS A 105 0.72 6.54 -18.59
N TYR A 106 1.09 5.64 -17.69
CA TYR A 106 1.07 4.21 -17.95
C TYR A 106 -0.34 3.59 -17.84
N PHE A 107 -1.11 3.93 -16.79
CA PHE A 107 -2.40 3.30 -16.51
C PHE A 107 -3.58 4.01 -17.17
N LEU A 108 -3.52 5.31 -17.37
CA LEU A 108 -4.61 6.07 -17.99
C LEU A 108 -5.03 5.55 -19.38
N PRO A 109 -4.11 5.18 -20.31
CA PRO A 109 -4.51 4.61 -21.60
C PRO A 109 -5.16 3.22 -21.47
N MET A 110 -4.92 2.50 -20.37
CA MET A 110 -5.56 1.21 -20.10
C MET A 110 -6.99 1.37 -19.57
N VAL A 111 -7.31 2.55 -19.02
CA VAL A 111 -8.65 2.88 -18.53
C VAL A 111 -9.42 3.56 -19.65
N THR A 112 -9.85 2.77 -20.63
CA THR A 112 -10.80 3.21 -21.66
C THR A 112 -12.19 3.27 -21.04
N LEU A 113 -12.51 4.39 -20.38
CA LEU A 113 -13.90 4.73 -20.12
C LEU A 113 -14.49 5.15 -21.46
N GLU A 114 -15.16 4.21 -22.12
CA GLU A 114 -16.11 4.56 -23.17
C GLU A 114 -17.07 5.59 -22.59
N LYS A 115 -17.49 6.58 -23.38
CA LYS A 115 -18.32 7.72 -22.93
C LYS A 115 -19.70 7.30 -22.39
N GLU A 116 -19.96 6.01 -22.31
CA GLU A 116 -21.11 5.46 -21.62
C GLU A 116 -21.12 5.94 -20.17
N SER A 117 -22.32 6.30 -19.70
CA SER A 117 -22.51 6.71 -18.32
C SER A 117 -21.98 5.61 -17.40
N ILE A 118 -21.16 5.96 -16.40
CA ILE A 118 -20.68 4.99 -15.41
C ILE A 118 -21.85 4.20 -14.79
N LEU A 119 -23.03 4.82 -14.70
CA LEU A 119 -24.26 4.16 -14.27
C LEU A 119 -24.69 3.03 -15.22
N THR A 120 -24.62 3.20 -16.55
CA THR A 120 -25.01 2.15 -17.50
C THR A 120 -24.05 0.97 -17.43
N VAL A 121 -22.75 1.23 -17.24
CA VAL A 121 -21.75 0.18 -17.02
C VAL A 121 -22.03 -0.57 -15.70
N ILE A 122 -22.37 0.14 -14.62
CA ILE A 122 -22.70 -0.50 -13.34
C ILE A 122 -23.99 -1.31 -13.45
N PHE A 123 -25.05 -0.75 -14.05
CA PHE A 123 -26.33 -1.45 -14.20
C PHE A 123 -26.20 -2.70 -15.06
N SER A 124 -25.55 -2.60 -16.23
CA SER A 124 -25.30 -3.78 -17.07
C SER A 124 -24.47 -4.86 -16.36
N ARG A 125 -23.52 -4.46 -15.51
CA ARG A 125 -22.73 -5.40 -14.68
C ARG A 125 -23.61 -6.08 -13.62
N VAL A 126 -24.45 -5.32 -12.93
CA VAL A 126 -25.40 -5.83 -11.93
C VAL A 126 -26.37 -6.81 -12.58
N ASP A 127 -26.97 -6.44 -13.70
CA ASP A 127 -27.92 -7.26 -14.44
C ASP A 127 -27.29 -8.58 -14.89
N SER A 128 -26.07 -8.54 -15.46
CA SER A 128 -25.33 -9.74 -15.86
C SER A 128 -25.04 -10.68 -14.69
N HIS A 129 -24.74 -10.14 -13.50
CA HIS A 129 -24.48 -10.95 -12.31
C HIS A 129 -25.76 -11.50 -11.68
N ILE A 130 -26.87 -10.73 -11.70
CA ILE A 130 -28.18 -11.21 -11.28
C ILE A 130 -28.64 -12.35 -12.20
N GLU A 131 -28.52 -12.18 -13.52
CA GLU A 131 -28.89 -13.20 -14.51
C GLU A 131 -28.11 -14.50 -14.31
N LYS A 132 -26.77 -14.43 -14.19
CA LYS A 132 -25.94 -15.61 -13.89
C LYS A 132 -26.30 -16.27 -12.56
N SER A 133 -26.62 -15.47 -11.55
CA SER A 133 -27.03 -15.99 -10.25
C SER A 133 -28.38 -16.69 -10.36
N LEU A 134 -29.34 -16.12 -11.11
CA LEU A 134 -30.65 -16.71 -11.37
C LEU A 134 -30.55 -17.99 -12.20
N GLU A 135 -29.67 -18.07 -13.20
CA GLU A 135 -29.46 -19.28 -14.00
C GLU A 135 -29.00 -20.47 -13.14
N VAL A 136 -27.98 -20.25 -12.31
CA VAL A 136 -27.45 -21.26 -11.37
C VAL A 136 -28.52 -21.73 -10.36
N ILE A 137 -29.50 -20.88 -10.09
CA ILE A 137 -30.53 -21.08 -9.08
C ILE A 137 -31.83 -21.64 -9.67
N ALA A 138 -32.17 -21.29 -10.91
CA ALA A 138 -33.33 -21.81 -11.63
C ALA A 138 -33.23 -23.33 -11.77
N GLU A 139 -32.02 -23.87 -11.93
CA GLU A 139 -31.74 -25.32 -11.90
C GLU A 139 -32.16 -26.01 -10.59
N SER A 140 -32.36 -25.26 -9.50
CA SER A 140 -32.69 -25.78 -8.17
C SER A 140 -34.16 -25.63 -7.73
N GLY A 141 -35.01 -24.97 -8.53
CA GLY A 141 -36.47 -25.07 -8.48
C GLY A 141 -37.23 -24.48 -7.28
N GLY A 142 -36.63 -23.57 -6.49
CA GLY A 142 -37.28 -23.00 -5.28
C GLY A 142 -37.45 -21.47 -5.28
N ILE A 143 -38.62 -20.97 -4.85
CA ILE A 143 -38.92 -19.53 -4.70
C ILE A 143 -38.02 -18.84 -3.65
N LEU A 144 -37.64 -19.54 -2.57
CA LEU A 144 -36.68 -18.98 -1.61
C LEU A 144 -35.27 -18.83 -2.19
N LEU A 145 -34.99 -19.58 -3.26
CA LEU A 145 -33.70 -19.64 -3.91
C LEU A 145 -33.51 -18.45 -4.85
N THR A 146 -34.57 -17.96 -5.50
CA THR A 146 -34.50 -16.71 -6.29
C THR A 146 -34.18 -15.49 -5.44
N VAL A 147 -34.78 -15.35 -4.25
CA VAL A 147 -34.43 -14.28 -3.30
C VAL A 147 -32.96 -14.37 -2.87
N ALA A 148 -32.48 -15.59 -2.56
CA ALA A 148 -31.07 -15.81 -2.25
C ALA A 148 -30.15 -15.44 -3.43
N GLY A 149 -30.58 -15.69 -4.67
CA GLY A 149 -29.85 -15.32 -5.88
C GLY A 149 -29.64 -13.82 -6.04
N VAL A 150 -30.69 -13.03 -5.82
CA VAL A 150 -30.59 -11.57 -5.85
C VAL A 150 -29.62 -11.06 -4.76
N VAL A 151 -29.69 -11.61 -3.55
CA VAL A 151 -28.79 -11.21 -2.44
C VAL A 151 -27.34 -11.57 -2.76
N VAL A 152 -27.08 -12.79 -3.28
CA VAL A 152 -25.73 -13.24 -3.65
C VAL A 152 -25.18 -12.41 -4.82
N GLY A 153 -25.99 -12.14 -5.84
CA GLY A 153 -25.63 -11.28 -6.97
C GLY A 153 -25.28 -9.86 -6.52
N GLY A 154 -26.09 -9.26 -5.64
CA GLY A 154 -25.81 -7.95 -5.06
C GLY A 154 -24.52 -7.92 -4.24
N LEU A 155 -24.29 -8.94 -3.39
CA LEU A 155 -23.06 -9.06 -2.60
C LEU A 155 -21.83 -9.25 -3.49
N TRP A 156 -21.97 -9.95 -4.61
CA TRP A 156 -20.90 -10.13 -5.59
C TRP A 156 -20.45 -8.81 -6.21
N VAL A 157 -21.40 -7.97 -6.63
CA VAL A 157 -21.12 -6.64 -7.18
C VAL A 157 -20.39 -5.76 -6.17
N ILE A 158 -20.84 -5.76 -4.90
CA ILE A 158 -20.16 -5.04 -3.82
C ILE A 158 -18.73 -5.56 -3.63
N GLY A 159 -18.53 -6.88 -3.68
CA GLY A 159 -17.22 -7.51 -3.60
C GLY A 159 -16.29 -7.12 -4.74
N GLU A 160 -16.78 -7.09 -5.98
CA GLU A 160 -16.03 -6.65 -7.16
C GLU A 160 -15.64 -5.16 -7.04
N GLY A 161 -16.57 -4.30 -6.60
CA GLY A 161 -16.29 -2.89 -6.35
C GLY A 161 -15.23 -2.67 -5.27
N LEU A 162 -15.32 -3.40 -4.14
CA LEU A 162 -14.33 -3.31 -3.08
C LEU A 162 -12.96 -3.84 -3.52
N ALA A 163 -12.92 -4.90 -4.34
CA ALA A 163 -11.69 -5.40 -4.94
C ALA A 163 -11.05 -4.37 -5.88
N LEU A 164 -11.86 -3.67 -6.68
CA LEU A 164 -11.38 -2.60 -7.57
C LEU A 164 -10.78 -1.44 -6.77
N ILE A 165 -11.45 -0.98 -5.70
CA ILE A 165 -10.90 0.03 -4.78
C ILE A 165 -9.59 -0.47 -4.15
N GLY A 166 -9.54 -1.74 -3.75
CA GLY A 166 -8.35 -2.38 -3.21
C GLY A 166 -7.18 -2.34 -4.19
N VAL A 167 -7.39 -2.73 -5.45
CA VAL A 167 -6.38 -2.69 -6.51
C VAL A 167 -5.95 -1.24 -6.79
N LEU A 168 -6.90 -0.31 -6.85
CA LEU A 168 -6.66 1.10 -7.09
C LEU A 168 -5.72 1.73 -6.05
N ILE A 169 -5.81 1.33 -4.78
CA ILE A 169 -4.90 1.78 -3.71
C ILE A 169 -3.61 0.96 -3.69
N LEU A 170 -3.69 -0.34 -3.97
CA LEU A 170 -2.54 -1.25 -3.93
C LEU A 170 -1.49 -0.91 -4.99
N VAL A 171 -1.90 -0.53 -6.20
CA VAL A 171 -1.00 -0.17 -7.30
C VAL A 171 -0.06 1.01 -6.94
N PRO A 172 -0.54 2.20 -6.55
CA PRO A 172 0.34 3.30 -6.15
C PRO A 172 1.15 2.94 -4.89
N LEU A 173 0.59 2.15 -3.96
CA LEU A 173 1.32 1.69 -2.78
C LEU A 173 2.53 0.82 -3.16
N LEU A 174 2.35 -0.15 -4.06
CA LEU A 174 3.43 -0.99 -4.58
C LEU A 174 4.48 -0.17 -5.32
N ALA A 175 4.06 0.81 -6.12
CA ALA A 175 4.98 1.71 -6.82
C ALA A 175 5.84 2.53 -5.85
N ILE A 176 5.25 3.05 -4.76
CA ILE A 176 5.98 3.75 -3.71
C ILE A 176 6.97 2.81 -3.02
N ILE A 177 6.58 1.59 -2.68
CA ILE A 177 7.46 0.59 -2.04
C ILE A 177 8.65 0.28 -2.95
N LEU A 178 8.40 0.01 -4.24
CA LEU A 178 9.44 -0.29 -5.23
C LEU A 178 10.40 0.90 -5.38
N PHE A 179 9.85 2.10 -5.50
CA PHE A 179 10.62 3.33 -5.64
C PHE A 179 11.53 3.57 -4.43
N LYS A 180 11.01 3.43 -3.20
CA LYS A 180 11.82 3.57 -1.99
C LYS A 180 12.85 2.47 -1.84
N GLY A 181 12.54 1.24 -2.27
CA GLY A 181 13.51 0.14 -2.33
C GLY A 181 14.68 0.46 -3.27
N LEU A 182 14.38 0.99 -4.45
CA LEU A 182 15.40 1.42 -5.42
C LEU A 182 16.25 2.56 -4.85
N GLN A 183 15.61 3.57 -4.26
CA GLN A 183 16.33 4.69 -3.65
C GLN A 183 17.23 4.23 -2.50
N TYR A 184 16.72 3.36 -1.62
CA TYR A 184 17.50 2.81 -0.51
C TYR A 184 18.74 2.05 -1.00
N ALA A 185 18.60 1.25 -2.06
CA ALA A 185 19.73 0.54 -2.66
C ALA A 185 20.78 1.51 -3.23
N LEU A 186 20.34 2.60 -3.88
CA LEU A 186 21.21 3.62 -4.43
C LEU A 186 21.92 4.42 -3.32
N ASP A 187 21.18 4.85 -2.30
CA ASP A 187 21.72 5.55 -1.14
C ASP A 187 22.77 4.70 -0.41
N TYR A 188 22.51 3.40 -0.24
CA TYR A 188 23.46 2.46 0.34
C TYR A 188 24.72 2.30 -0.53
N LEU A 189 24.56 2.21 -1.86
CA LEU A 189 25.69 2.12 -2.79
C LEU A 189 26.57 3.37 -2.72
N VAL A 190 25.97 4.56 -2.73
CA VAL A 190 26.71 5.84 -2.64
C VAL A 190 27.45 5.93 -1.31
N LYS A 191 26.80 5.58 -0.20
CA LYS A 191 27.44 5.53 1.12
C LYS A 191 28.63 4.57 1.12
N PHE A 192 28.46 3.37 0.59
CA PHE A 192 29.52 2.38 0.48
C PHE A 192 30.71 2.87 -0.36
N LEU A 193 30.46 3.57 -1.48
CA LEU A 193 31.51 4.14 -2.32
C LEU A 193 32.27 5.27 -1.60
N LEU A 194 31.56 6.14 -0.89
CA LEU A 194 32.16 7.20 -0.09
C LEU A 194 33.03 6.64 1.04
N ASP A 195 32.52 5.67 1.79
CA ASP A 195 33.24 5.02 2.89
C ASP A 195 34.52 4.35 2.38
N ARG A 196 34.48 3.71 1.21
CA ARG A 196 35.66 3.09 0.60
C ARG A 196 36.72 4.11 0.18
N GLN A 197 36.29 5.24 -0.38
CA GLN A 197 37.20 6.32 -0.75
C GLN A 197 37.84 6.97 0.48
N LEU A 198 37.04 7.21 1.53
CA LEU A 198 37.53 7.74 2.80
C LEU A 198 38.51 6.78 3.48
N ALA A 199 38.21 5.48 3.53
CA ALA A 199 39.10 4.48 4.12
C ALA A 199 40.45 4.36 3.38
N GLY A 200 40.46 4.57 2.05
CA GLY A 200 41.70 4.61 1.26
C GLY A 200 42.56 5.86 1.55
N ILE A 201 41.95 6.96 1.98
CA ILE A 201 42.62 8.22 2.34
C ILE A 201 43.02 8.22 3.84
N SER A 202 42.35 7.43 4.67
CA SER A 202 42.51 7.43 6.13
C SER A 202 43.74 6.74 6.74
N PRO A 203 44.66 6.02 6.04
CA PRO A 203 45.85 5.51 6.74
C PRO A 203 46.88 6.61 7.07
N LEU A 204 46.72 7.84 6.57
CA LEU A 204 47.66 8.95 6.80
C LEU A 204 47.24 9.95 7.88
N VAL A 205 46.01 9.84 8.38
CA VAL A 205 45.52 10.66 9.50
C VAL A 205 45.35 9.72 10.71
N ASN A 206 46.45 9.08 11.10
CA ASN A 206 46.61 8.64 12.48
C ASN A 206 46.93 9.90 13.29
N THR A 207 45.95 10.80 13.39
CA THR A 207 45.99 11.83 14.41
C THR A 207 45.72 11.09 15.70
N ASP A 208 46.80 10.64 16.33
CA ASP A 208 46.97 10.84 17.76
C ASP A 208 46.61 12.31 18.01
N ILE A 209 45.32 12.59 18.21
CA ILE A 209 44.86 13.85 18.79
C ILE A 209 44.97 13.54 20.29
N PRO A 210 46.04 13.98 20.98
CA PRO A 210 46.12 13.87 22.42
C PRO A 210 45.14 14.91 23.00
N TRP A 211 43.84 14.64 22.97
CA TRP A 211 42.87 15.50 23.63
C TRP A 211 41.59 14.76 23.98
N GLN A 212 41.69 13.96 25.03
CA GLN A 212 40.75 14.03 26.15
C GLN A 212 41.61 13.97 27.40
N GLY A 213 42.14 15.13 27.81
CA GLY A 213 42.31 15.34 29.23
C GLY A 213 40.93 15.10 29.85
N GLU A 214 40.88 14.23 30.84
CA GLU A 214 39.89 14.33 31.91
C GLU A 214 39.85 15.81 32.30
N MET A 215 38.85 16.55 31.79
CA MET A 215 38.43 17.72 32.53
C MET A 215 37.73 17.13 33.74
N ASP A 216 38.52 16.90 34.78
CA ASP A 216 38.01 16.77 36.12
C ASP A 216 36.96 17.87 36.29
N GLU A 217 35.74 17.45 36.59
CA GLU A 217 34.68 18.30 37.07
C GLU A 217 35.15 18.88 38.41
N GLU A 218 36.06 19.86 38.39
CA GLU A 218 36.36 20.69 39.55
C GLU A 218 35.08 21.45 39.89
N GLU A 219 34.47 20.97 40.97
CA GLU A 219 33.54 21.63 41.87
C GLU A 219 33.60 23.15 41.76
N LEU A 220 32.68 23.72 40.98
CA LEU A 220 32.24 25.10 41.19
C LEU A 220 31.36 25.10 42.45
N ASP A 221 32.03 25.22 43.59
CA ASP A 221 31.47 25.59 44.89
C ASP A 221 30.77 26.95 44.77
N GLU A 222 29.49 26.94 44.41
CA GLU A 222 28.57 28.06 44.64
C GLU A 222 28.31 28.17 46.17
N SER A 223 29.25 28.83 46.84
CA SER A 223 29.07 29.35 48.20
C SER A 223 28.18 30.60 48.17
N GLY A 224 26.88 30.38 47.98
CA GLY A 224 25.84 31.36 48.30
C GLY A 224 25.52 31.37 49.81
N PRO A 225 25.19 32.52 50.43
CA PRO A 225 24.86 32.59 51.85
C PRO A 225 23.59 31.81 52.18
N ALA A 226 23.75 30.85 53.10
CA ALA A 226 22.72 29.96 53.59
C ALA A 226 21.54 30.70 54.25
N LEU A 227 20.32 30.43 53.77
CA LEU A 227 19.11 30.60 54.56
C LEU A 227 18.83 29.31 55.33
N PRO A 228 18.53 29.36 56.64
CA PRO A 228 18.21 28.17 57.41
C PRO A 228 16.81 27.65 57.04
N VAL A 229 16.75 26.50 56.38
CA VAL A 229 15.51 25.73 56.18
C VAL A 229 15.48 24.60 57.21
N PRO A 230 14.38 24.44 57.99
CA PRO A 230 14.31 23.47 59.05
C PRO A 230 14.25 22.03 58.53
N GLU A 231 15.06 21.23 59.20
CA GLU A 231 15.25 19.79 59.13
C GLU A 231 13.93 19.01 59.20
N LYS A 232 13.55 18.38 58.08
CA LYS A 232 12.59 17.26 58.08
C LYS A 232 13.33 15.98 57.72
N THR A 233 13.58 15.22 58.76
CA THR A 233 14.09 13.84 58.74
C THR A 233 13.17 12.94 57.93
N VAL A 234 13.67 12.45 56.79
CA VAL A 234 13.10 11.30 56.08
C VAL A 234 14.21 10.24 55.93
N PRO A 235 14.02 9.01 56.41
CA PRO A 235 15.06 7.99 56.42
C PRO A 235 15.39 7.48 55.01
N LYS A 236 16.68 7.50 54.64
CA LYS A 236 17.24 6.92 53.42
C LYS A 236 17.07 5.39 53.39
N PRO A 237 16.57 4.79 52.30
CA PRO A 237 16.73 3.35 52.07
C PRO A 237 18.16 3.05 51.61
N LYS A 238 18.81 2.10 52.30
CA LYS A 238 20.12 1.54 51.95
C LYS A 238 20.02 0.78 50.62
N PHE A 239 20.62 1.32 49.56
CA PHE A 239 20.91 0.53 48.36
C PHE A 239 22.26 -0.16 48.52
N VAL A 240 22.21 -1.49 48.50
CA VAL A 240 23.35 -2.40 48.48
C VAL A 240 24.02 -2.31 47.10
N GLN A 241 25.21 -1.70 47.05
CA GLN A 241 26.10 -1.83 45.90
C GLN A 241 26.62 -3.28 45.83
N LYS A 242 26.21 -4.01 44.80
CA LYS A 242 26.87 -5.25 44.38
C LYS A 242 28.02 -4.90 43.46
N GLU A 243 29.24 -5.03 43.96
CA GLU A 243 30.47 -5.08 43.17
C GLU A 243 30.36 -6.18 42.11
N LYS A 244 30.67 -5.83 40.85
CA LYS A 244 30.92 -6.79 39.77
C LYS A 244 32.43 -6.85 39.53
N PRO A 245 33.01 -8.06 39.45
CA PRO A 245 34.46 -8.22 39.33
C PRO A 245 34.96 -7.82 37.94
N ALA A 246 36.13 -7.17 37.96
CA ALA A 246 36.97 -6.88 36.81
C ALA A 246 37.27 -8.16 36.01
N ARG A 247 37.16 -8.07 34.68
CA ARG A 247 37.61 -9.12 33.76
C ARG A 247 38.67 -8.57 32.82
N THR A 248 39.85 -9.14 33.01
CA THR A 248 41.12 -9.01 32.29
C THR A 248 40.98 -9.34 30.80
N GLU A 249 41.31 -8.36 29.97
CA GLU A 249 42.30 -8.36 28.88
C GLU A 249 42.38 -9.48 27.81
N THR A 250 42.70 -9.00 26.59
CA THR A 250 43.37 -9.65 25.45
C THR A 250 42.55 -10.54 24.49
N GLY A 251 42.34 -10.00 23.28
CA GLY A 251 41.81 -10.74 22.13
C GLY A 251 41.78 -9.87 20.88
N ARG A 252 42.96 -9.50 20.36
CA ARG A 252 43.15 -8.75 19.11
C ARG A 252 42.56 -9.57 17.94
N ARG A 253 41.31 -9.28 17.54
CA ARG A 253 40.68 -9.87 16.36
C ARG A 253 41.10 -9.09 15.11
N ILE A 254 41.76 -9.78 14.19
CA ILE A 254 42.08 -9.33 12.84
C ILE A 254 40.76 -9.04 12.08
N PRO A 255 40.64 -7.95 11.30
CA PRO A 255 39.42 -7.60 10.58
C PRO A 255 39.14 -8.61 9.46
N ARG A 256 38.17 -9.49 9.70
CA ARG A 256 37.59 -10.44 8.75
C ARG A 256 36.35 -9.79 8.13
N SER A 257 36.47 -8.76 7.29
CA SER A 257 35.27 -7.98 6.85
C SER A 257 34.99 -7.88 5.35
N GLU A 258 35.94 -8.11 4.43
CA GLU A 258 35.62 -7.91 2.99
C GLU A 258 34.90 -9.12 2.34
N LYS A 259 35.21 -10.35 2.75
CA LYS A 259 34.54 -11.54 2.18
C LYS A 259 33.12 -11.74 2.73
N SER A 260 32.83 -11.30 3.96
CA SER A 260 31.47 -11.42 4.53
C SER A 260 30.50 -10.41 3.93
N LEU A 261 30.94 -9.19 3.61
CA LEU A 261 30.07 -8.14 3.06
C LEU A 261 29.55 -8.46 1.66
N LYS A 262 30.38 -9.05 0.78
CA LYS A 262 29.92 -9.50 -0.54
C LYS A 262 28.93 -10.67 -0.44
N GLU A 263 29.15 -11.57 0.52
CA GLU A 263 28.19 -12.63 0.83
C GLU A 263 26.89 -12.09 1.40
N GLU A 264 26.94 -11.08 2.28
CA GLU A 264 25.74 -10.46 2.86
C GLU A 264 24.95 -9.65 1.82
N ALA A 265 25.62 -8.88 0.95
CA ALA A 265 24.95 -8.14 -0.12
C ALA A 265 24.26 -9.09 -1.14
N GLY A 266 24.92 -10.20 -1.49
CA GLY A 266 24.33 -11.25 -2.32
C GLY A 266 23.12 -11.91 -1.65
N LYS A 267 23.19 -12.18 -0.34
CA LYS A 267 22.06 -12.70 0.45
C LYS A 267 20.90 -11.72 0.53
N VAL A 268 21.16 -10.42 0.64
CA VAL A 268 20.12 -9.37 0.67
C VAL A 268 19.43 -9.21 -0.69
N LEU A 269 20.19 -9.21 -1.80
CA LEU A 269 19.62 -9.15 -3.16
C LEU A 269 18.81 -10.41 -3.50
N ALA A 270 19.31 -11.59 -3.13
CA ALA A 270 18.57 -12.84 -3.29
C ALA A 270 17.32 -12.88 -2.39
N ALA A 271 17.40 -12.35 -1.17
CA ALA A 271 16.24 -12.23 -0.27
C ALA A 271 15.20 -11.23 -0.79
N LEU A 272 15.61 -10.13 -1.42
CA LEU A 272 14.71 -9.17 -2.07
C LEU A 272 14.04 -9.75 -3.32
N GLY A 273 14.80 -10.44 -4.18
CA GLY A 273 14.25 -11.16 -5.32
C GLY A 273 13.28 -12.26 -4.90
N GLY A 274 13.64 -13.02 -3.86
CA GLY A 274 12.80 -14.02 -3.22
C GLY A 274 11.55 -13.43 -2.56
N ALA A 275 11.67 -12.28 -1.89
CA ALA A 275 10.55 -11.58 -1.28
C ALA A 275 9.55 -11.09 -2.33
N LEU A 276 10.03 -10.50 -3.42
CA LEU A 276 9.19 -10.06 -4.55
C LEU A 276 8.51 -11.25 -5.24
N GLY A 277 9.25 -12.33 -5.48
CA GLY A 277 8.69 -13.58 -6.01
C GLY A 277 7.66 -14.23 -5.07
N SER A 278 7.93 -14.20 -3.76
CA SER A 278 7.03 -14.71 -2.72
C SER A 278 5.77 -13.86 -2.57
N LEU A 279 5.86 -12.54 -2.81
CA LEU A 279 4.71 -11.63 -2.84
C LEU A 279 3.83 -11.92 -4.05
N GLY A 280 4.41 -12.17 -5.23
CA GLY A 280 3.67 -12.62 -6.41
C GLY A 280 3.02 -13.99 -6.21
N ALA A 281 3.74 -14.93 -5.59
CA ALA A 281 3.21 -16.25 -5.25
C ALA A 281 2.13 -16.18 -4.16
N TRP A 282 2.29 -15.31 -3.16
CA TRP A 282 1.31 -15.07 -2.11
C TRP A 282 0.06 -14.39 -2.68
N PHE A 283 0.21 -13.41 -3.56
CA PHE A 283 -0.91 -12.71 -4.20
C PHE A 283 -1.70 -13.63 -5.12
N SER A 284 -1.02 -14.44 -5.95
CA SER A 284 -1.69 -15.47 -6.76
C SER A 284 -2.37 -16.55 -5.91
N SER A 285 -1.74 -16.95 -4.80
CA SER A 285 -2.33 -17.88 -3.82
C SER A 285 -3.53 -17.26 -3.09
N PHE A 286 -3.48 -15.97 -2.80
CA PHE A 286 -4.57 -15.22 -2.18
C PHE A 286 -5.77 -15.14 -3.11
N ILE A 287 -5.57 -14.77 -4.39
CA ILE A 287 -6.63 -14.79 -5.41
C ILE A 287 -7.22 -16.20 -5.56
N ARG A 288 -6.37 -17.24 -5.62
CA ARG A 288 -6.85 -18.63 -5.69
C ARG A 288 -7.62 -19.06 -4.45
N ARG A 289 -7.17 -18.68 -3.24
CA ARG A 289 -7.87 -18.99 -1.97
C ARG A 289 -9.18 -18.24 -1.83
N ALA A 290 -9.23 -16.97 -2.23
CA ALA A 290 -10.45 -16.19 -2.28
C ALA A 290 -11.47 -16.85 -3.24
N GLY A 291 -11.05 -17.22 -4.44
CA GLY A 291 -11.90 -17.97 -5.39
C GLY A 291 -12.33 -19.36 -4.88
N ALA A 292 -11.46 -20.08 -4.17
CA ALA A 292 -11.76 -21.39 -3.60
C ALA A 292 -12.72 -21.33 -2.40
N GLY A 293 -12.60 -20.29 -1.56
CA GLY A 293 -13.53 -20.05 -0.44
C GLY A 293 -14.95 -19.83 -0.92
N ILE A 294 -15.10 -19.06 -2.00
CA ILE A 294 -16.38 -18.84 -2.70
C ILE A 294 -16.94 -20.17 -3.22
N LYS A 295 -16.14 -20.98 -3.92
CA LYS A 295 -16.58 -22.30 -4.43
C LYS A 295 -17.01 -23.26 -3.31
N ARG A 296 -16.35 -23.26 -2.15
CA ARG A 296 -16.74 -24.08 -0.99
C ARG A 296 -18.02 -23.61 -0.33
N LEU A 297 -18.25 -22.30 -0.26
CA LEU A 297 -19.51 -21.74 0.21
C LEU A 297 -20.67 -22.15 -0.70
N VAL A 298 -20.50 -22.02 -2.02
CA VAL A 298 -21.51 -22.48 -2.99
C VAL A 298 -21.75 -23.99 -2.89
N GLY A 299 -20.69 -24.80 -2.79
CA GLY A 299 -20.81 -26.25 -2.69
C GLY A 299 -21.45 -26.75 -1.39
N SER A 300 -21.18 -26.09 -0.25
CA SER A 300 -21.78 -26.48 1.04
C SER A 300 -23.27 -26.15 1.11
N PHE A 301 -23.73 -25.08 0.46
CA PHE A 301 -25.15 -24.79 0.27
C PHE A 301 -25.84 -25.82 -0.64
N GLN A 302 -25.18 -26.25 -1.72
CA GLN A 302 -25.70 -27.28 -2.64
C GLN A 302 -25.81 -28.67 -2.00
N ALA A 303 -24.87 -29.03 -1.12
CA ALA A 303 -24.92 -30.30 -0.39
C ALA A 303 -26.05 -30.35 0.65
N ARG A 304 -26.41 -29.20 1.24
CA ARG A 304 -27.47 -29.10 2.26
C ARG A 304 -28.89 -29.14 1.68
N THR A 305 -29.06 -28.85 0.39
CA THR A 305 -30.36 -28.94 -0.29
C THR A 305 -30.64 -30.34 -0.84
N LYS A 306 -29.62 -31.14 -1.16
CA LYS A 306 -29.79 -32.53 -1.65
C LYS A 306 -30.19 -33.56 -0.59
N THR A 307 -30.11 -33.26 0.71
CA THR A 307 -30.40 -34.23 1.79
C THR A 307 -31.81 -34.10 2.40
N ARG A 308 -32.77 -33.44 1.73
CA ARG A 308 -34.18 -33.53 2.15
C ARG A 308 -34.79 -34.86 1.66
N PRO A 309 -35.16 -35.80 2.56
CA PRO A 309 -35.74 -37.08 2.16
C PRO A 309 -37.12 -36.86 1.54
N LYS A 310 -37.24 -37.17 0.25
CA LYS A 310 -38.53 -37.44 -0.40
C LYS A 310 -39.10 -38.70 0.23
N LYS A 311 -40.20 -38.56 0.99
CA LYS A 311 -41.36 -39.50 1.03
C LYS A 311 -42.30 -39.13 2.19
N GLN A 312 -43.24 -38.22 1.93
CA GLN A 312 -44.59 -38.42 2.46
C GLN A 312 -45.47 -38.74 1.26
N ALA A 313 -45.99 -39.97 1.27
CA ALA A 313 -46.89 -40.49 0.26
C ALA A 313 -48.22 -39.73 0.34
N ILE A 314 -48.40 -38.76 -0.56
CA ILE A 314 -49.69 -38.11 -0.74
C ILE A 314 -50.59 -39.06 -1.53
N ARG A 315 -51.57 -39.57 -0.79
CA ARG A 315 -52.68 -40.43 -1.20
C ARG A 315 -53.44 -39.74 -2.34
N LYS A 316 -53.50 -40.37 -3.51
CA LYS A 316 -54.28 -39.91 -4.68
C LYS A 316 -55.78 -39.94 -4.34
N SER A 317 -56.40 -38.77 -4.15
CA SER A 317 -57.84 -38.61 -4.29
C SER A 317 -58.15 -38.15 -5.72
N SER A 318 -58.82 -39.02 -6.45
CA SER A 318 -59.36 -38.74 -7.78
C SER A 318 -60.54 -37.77 -7.61
N VAL A 319 -60.41 -36.54 -8.11
CA VAL A 319 -61.55 -35.65 -8.33
C VAL A 319 -61.53 -35.26 -9.80
N ARG A 320 -62.39 -35.96 -10.56
CA ARG A 320 -62.87 -35.52 -11.88
C ARG A 320 -63.74 -34.28 -11.67
N LEU A 321 -63.54 -33.24 -12.46
CA LEU A 321 -64.58 -32.28 -12.85
C LEU A 321 -64.15 -31.59 -14.17
N PRO A 322 -65.10 -30.96 -14.91
CA PRO A 322 -65.35 -31.27 -16.30
C PRO A 322 -64.92 -30.17 -17.28
N ASN A 323 -64.81 -30.59 -18.54
CA ASN A 323 -64.79 -29.75 -19.73
C ASN A 323 -65.89 -28.68 -19.67
N ALA A 324 -65.49 -27.41 -19.71
CA ALA A 324 -66.32 -26.33 -20.20
C ALA A 324 -65.50 -25.60 -21.27
N GLY A 325 -65.90 -25.81 -22.52
CA GLY A 325 -65.39 -25.04 -23.64
C GLY A 325 -65.85 -23.59 -23.54
N PHE A 326 -64.97 -22.66 -23.89
CA PHE A 326 -65.36 -21.28 -24.13
C PHE A 326 -64.84 -20.86 -25.51
N GLN A 327 -65.80 -20.67 -26.41
CA GLN A 327 -65.65 -20.10 -27.74
C GLN A 327 -65.46 -18.58 -27.65
N GLY A 328 -64.56 -18.06 -28.48
CA GLY A 328 -64.95 -17.05 -29.46
C GLY A 328 -64.67 -15.56 -29.17
N THR A 329 -64.46 -14.87 -30.30
CA THR A 329 -64.29 -13.42 -30.55
C THR A 329 -62.86 -12.91 -30.33
N ARG A 330 -62.02 -12.68 -31.35
CA ARG A 330 -62.15 -11.93 -32.63
C ARG A 330 -62.48 -10.46 -32.38
N GLY A 331 -61.44 -9.64 -32.25
CA GLY A 331 -61.47 -8.19 -32.36
C GLY A 331 -60.38 -7.75 -33.31
N GLU A 332 -60.76 -7.51 -34.55
CA GLU A 332 -60.03 -6.69 -35.52
C GLU A 332 -60.02 -5.23 -35.04
N GLY A 333 -58.90 -4.52 -35.22
CA GLY A 333 -58.76 -3.11 -34.85
C GLY A 333 -57.48 -2.51 -35.41
N SER A 334 -57.64 -1.82 -36.53
CA SER A 334 -56.70 -1.19 -37.46
C SER A 334 -55.61 -0.24 -36.90
N PRO A 335 -54.67 0.21 -37.77
CA PRO A 335 -53.42 0.88 -37.44
C PRO A 335 -53.55 2.40 -37.36
N GLU A 336 -52.69 3.06 -36.60
CA GLU A 336 -52.51 4.52 -36.70
C GLU A 336 -51.03 4.86 -36.87
N ASN A 337 -50.71 5.21 -38.12
CA ASN A 337 -49.50 5.91 -38.52
C ASN A 337 -49.52 7.33 -37.95
N ARG A 338 -48.40 7.78 -37.37
CA ARG A 338 -48.02 9.20 -37.34
C ARG A 338 -46.55 9.34 -37.73
N PRO A 339 -46.23 10.01 -38.83
CA PRO A 339 -44.99 10.75 -38.96
C PRO A 339 -45.21 12.14 -38.36
N GLU A 340 -44.36 12.55 -37.43
CA GLU A 340 -44.16 13.97 -37.14
C GLU A 340 -42.77 14.36 -37.66
N ASP A 341 -42.83 15.25 -38.63
CA ASP A 341 -41.74 15.99 -39.23
C ASP A 341 -41.19 17.08 -38.28
N ASP A 342 -39.96 17.50 -38.58
CA ASP A 342 -39.40 18.85 -38.45
C ASP A 342 -39.15 19.49 -37.05
N ALA A 343 -37.87 19.62 -36.71
CA ALA A 343 -37.16 20.90 -36.55
C ALA A 343 -35.63 20.71 -36.41
#